data_AF-A0A6P1IK08-F1
#
_entry.id   AF-A0A6P1IK08-F1
#
_cell.length_a   1.000
_cell.length_b   1.000
_cell.length_c   1.000
_cell.angle_alpha   90.00
_cell.angle_beta   90.00
_cell.angle_gamma   90.00
#
_symmetry.space_group_name_H-M   'P 1'
#
loop_
_entity.id
_entity.type
_entity.pdbx_description
1 polymer ?
#
loop_
_entity_poly.entity_id
_entity_poly.type
_entity_poly.pdbx_seq_one_letter_code
_entity_poly.pdbx_strand_id
1 'polypeptide(L)'
;MNRSTSILLPLILVATAGTAMAQNAPLTRAEVQAQAIAARDAGQLPDGTIVKFEVPAGSTVTRAQVLAELAEARRLGQLGDPDIVTFKVPTGPGKTRAQVLAELNEAQRLGLVDFADNKYPVVATPEQAEQIRQAGLRAVGGVKVGQLNQQ
;
A
#
# COMPACT_ATOMS: atom_id res chain seq x y z
N MET A 1 -53.70 55.10 -39.81
CA MET A 1 -52.28 55.50 -39.74
C MET A 1 -51.96 55.92 -38.29
N ASN A 2 -51.10 55.14 -37.61
CA ASN A 2 -50.04 55.47 -36.62
C ASN A 2 -50.10 56.83 -35.86
N ARG A 3 -49.79 57.00 -34.55
CA ARG A 3 -49.41 56.20 -33.36
C ARG A 3 -49.63 57.10 -32.13
N SER A 4 -49.76 56.55 -30.91
CA SER A 4 -48.85 56.92 -29.82
C SER A 4 -49.09 56.12 -28.52
N THR A 5 -47.99 55.45 -28.17
CA THR A 5 -47.58 54.68 -27.00
C THR A 5 -47.87 55.38 -25.66
N SER A 6 -48.60 54.71 -24.75
CA SER A 6 -48.72 55.14 -23.34
C SER A 6 -47.71 54.40 -22.47
N ILE A 7 -46.78 55.15 -21.86
CA ILE A 7 -45.87 54.67 -20.82
C ILE A 7 -46.45 55.11 -19.48
N LEU A 8 -46.90 54.16 -18.66
CA LEU A 8 -47.30 54.38 -17.27
C LEU A 8 -46.57 53.33 -16.42
N LEU A 9 -45.49 53.76 -15.77
CA LEU A 9 -44.87 53.07 -14.64
C LEU A 9 -45.61 53.48 -13.36
N PRO A 10 -45.86 52.55 -12.44
CA PRO A 10 -45.44 52.83 -11.08
C PRO A 10 -44.77 51.64 -10.37
N LEU A 11 -43.61 51.96 -9.79
CA LEU A 11 -43.23 51.75 -8.39
C LEU A 11 -43.65 50.42 -7.74
N ILE A 12 -42.69 49.48 -7.63
CA ILE A 12 -42.78 48.36 -6.68
C ILE A 12 -41.75 48.58 -5.58
N LEU A 13 -42.26 48.83 -4.39
CA LEU A 13 -41.53 48.91 -3.13
C LEU A 13 -41.14 47.49 -2.70
N VAL A 14 -39.85 47.14 -2.75
CA VAL A 14 -39.34 45.89 -2.19
C VAL A 14 -38.70 46.19 -0.84
N ALA A 15 -39.37 45.75 0.22
CA ALA A 15 -38.80 45.68 1.56
C ALA A 15 -37.73 44.58 1.59
N THR A 16 -36.45 44.95 1.52
CA THR A 16 -35.36 43.99 1.79
C THR A 16 -35.18 43.88 3.30
N ALA A 17 -36.00 43.04 3.94
CA ALA A 17 -35.72 42.56 5.29
C ALA A 17 -34.40 41.79 5.25
N GLY A 18 -33.47 42.18 6.13
CA GLY A 18 -32.12 41.67 6.15
C GLY A 18 -32.04 40.18 6.48
N THR A 19 -31.13 39.49 5.80
CA THR A 19 -30.36 38.38 6.38
C THR A 19 -28.98 38.39 5.72
N ALA A 20 -28.13 39.32 6.17
CA ALA A 20 -26.73 38.94 6.34
C ALA A 20 -26.71 37.88 7.44
N MET A 21 -25.82 36.88 7.33
CA MET A 21 -25.55 35.76 8.26
C MET A 21 -26.17 34.40 7.88
N ALA A 22 -25.53 33.68 6.95
CA ALA A 22 -25.41 32.20 6.99
C ALA A 22 -24.38 31.72 5.95
N GLN A 23 -23.18 32.29 5.92
CA GLN A 23 -22.15 31.89 4.95
C GLN A 23 -21.39 30.60 5.33
N ASN A 24 -21.80 29.90 6.40
CA ASN A 24 -21.13 28.68 6.86
C ASN A 24 -22.08 27.72 7.61
N ALA A 25 -23.35 27.65 7.20
CA ALA A 25 -24.19 26.55 7.66
C ALA A 25 -23.64 25.24 7.07
N PRO A 26 -23.44 24.18 7.87
CA PRO A 26 -23.01 22.89 7.32
C PRO A 26 -24.08 22.39 6.35
N LEU A 27 -23.67 21.99 5.15
CA LEU A 27 -24.55 21.48 4.11
C LEU A 27 -25.47 20.40 4.68
N THR A 28 -26.76 20.52 4.40
CA THR A 28 -27.72 19.47 4.72
C THR A 28 -27.44 18.24 3.86
N ARG A 29 -27.85 17.06 4.33
CA ARG A 29 -27.68 15.81 3.56
C ARG A 29 -28.34 15.89 2.17
N ALA A 30 -29.46 16.60 2.07
CA ALA A 30 -30.16 16.79 0.80
C ALA A 30 -29.33 17.61 -0.20
N GLU A 31 -28.66 18.67 0.27
CA GLU A 31 -27.79 19.51 -0.56
C GLU A 31 -26.53 18.75 -1.00
N VAL A 32 -25.92 17.97 -0.10
CA VAL A 32 -24.78 17.12 -0.44
C VAL A 32 -25.16 16.07 -1.49
N GLN A 33 -26.35 15.47 -1.38
CA GLN A 33 -26.85 14.49 -2.37
C GLN A 33 -27.10 15.14 -3.73
N ALA A 34 -27.74 16.32 -3.75
CA ALA A 34 -27.94 17.07 -4.98
C ALA A 34 -26.62 17.44 -5.66
N GLN A 35 -25.61 17.84 -4.87
CA GLN A 35 -24.27 18.15 -5.37
C GLN A 35 -23.57 16.92 -5.95
N ALA A 36 -23.70 15.75 -5.30
CA ALA A 36 -23.13 14.50 -5.81
C ALA A 36 -23.76 14.06 -7.14
N ILE A 37 -25.08 14.22 -7.29
CA ILE A 37 -25.81 13.94 -8.54
C ILE A 37 -25.35 14.90 -9.64
N ALA A 38 -25.26 16.20 -9.35
CA ALA A 38 -24.79 17.19 -10.30
C ALA A 38 -23.34 16.92 -10.75
N ALA A 39 -22.44 16.53 -9.83
CA ALA A 39 -21.08 16.14 -10.14
C ALA A 39 -21.02 14.88 -11.02
N ARG A 40 -21.89 13.90 -10.77
CA ARG A 40 -22.01 12.69 -11.61
C ARG A 40 -22.45 13.04 -13.02
N ASP A 41 -23.53 13.82 -13.14
CA ASP A 41 -24.13 14.16 -14.43
C ASP A 41 -23.22 15.10 -15.24
N ALA A 42 -22.38 15.89 -14.56
CA ALA A 42 -21.29 16.66 -15.16
C ALA A 42 -20.03 15.83 -15.51
N GLY A 43 -20.04 14.52 -15.25
CA GLY A 43 -18.90 13.63 -15.52
C GLY A 43 -17.66 13.89 -14.64
N GLN A 44 -17.84 14.56 -13.50
CA GLN A 44 -16.76 14.95 -12.58
C GLN A 44 -16.49 13.89 -11.51
N LEU A 45 -17.34 12.85 -11.41
CA LEU A 45 -17.06 11.70 -10.56
C LEU A 45 -16.15 10.72 -11.30
N PRO A 46 -15.07 10.24 -10.66
CA PRO A 46 -14.28 9.16 -11.23
C PRO A 46 -15.17 7.93 -11.39
N ASP A 47 -15.19 7.34 -12.59
CA ASP A 47 -15.70 5.99 -12.79
C ASP A 47 -14.86 5.09 -11.87
N GLY A 48 -15.46 4.54 -10.82
CA GLY A 48 -14.79 3.75 -9.76
C GLY A 48 -14.05 2.50 -10.27
N THR A 49 -14.04 2.31 -11.58
CA THR A 49 -13.32 1.28 -12.33
C THR A 49 -11.89 1.71 -12.72
N ILE A 50 -11.58 3.01 -12.81
CA ILE A 50 -10.27 3.49 -13.27
C ILE A 50 -9.44 4.01 -12.10
N VAL A 51 -8.67 3.11 -11.49
CA VAL A 51 -7.51 3.50 -10.69
C VAL A 51 -6.48 4.04 -11.68
N LYS A 52 -6.19 5.35 -11.64
CA LYS A 52 -5.15 5.95 -12.48
C LYS A 52 -3.78 5.47 -11.99
N PHE A 53 -3.25 4.42 -12.61
CA PHE A 53 -1.84 4.05 -12.45
C PHE A 53 -1.00 5.04 -13.25
N GLU A 54 -0.20 5.85 -12.56
CA GLU A 54 0.88 6.58 -13.22
C GLU A 54 1.95 5.57 -13.61
N VAL A 55 1.82 5.01 -14.81
CA VAL A 55 2.85 4.16 -15.40
C VAL A 55 3.98 5.09 -15.85
N PRO A 56 5.23 4.91 -15.40
CA PRO A 56 6.36 5.66 -15.93
C PRO A 56 6.37 5.56 -17.46
N ALA A 57 6.76 6.65 -18.13
CA ALA A 57 6.86 6.69 -19.58
C ALA A 57 7.56 5.42 -20.11
N GLY A 58 6.93 4.76 -21.08
CA GLY A 58 7.43 3.51 -21.66
C GLY A 58 8.89 3.63 -22.09
N SER A 59 9.60 2.51 -22.03
CA SER A 59 11.01 2.44 -22.39
C SER A 59 11.31 3.14 -23.72
N THR A 60 12.34 3.97 -23.75
CA THR A 60 12.80 4.66 -24.97
C THR A 60 13.61 3.74 -25.89
N VAL A 61 13.93 2.51 -25.47
CA VAL A 61 14.66 1.56 -26.30
C VAL A 61 13.72 0.83 -27.27
N THR A 62 14.13 0.81 -28.53
CA THR A 62 13.46 0.06 -29.59
C THR A 62 13.71 -1.44 -29.42
N ARG A 63 12.80 -2.27 -29.95
CA ARG A 63 12.99 -3.72 -30.00
C ARG A 63 14.30 -4.11 -30.67
N ALA A 64 14.72 -3.37 -31.70
CA ALA A 64 15.98 -3.62 -32.40
C ALA A 64 17.21 -3.41 -31.49
N GLN A 65 17.19 -2.34 -30.68
CA GLN A 65 18.26 -2.07 -29.70
C GLN A 65 18.33 -3.17 -28.63
N VAL A 66 17.19 -3.60 -28.10
CA VAL A 66 17.12 -4.70 -27.11
C VAL A 66 17.69 -6.01 -27.69
N LEU A 67 17.37 -6.33 -28.95
CA LEU A 67 17.91 -7.53 -29.60
C LEU A 67 19.41 -7.44 -29.88
N ALA A 68 19.91 -6.25 -30.22
CA ALA A 68 21.34 -6.02 -30.40
C ALA A 68 22.11 -6.19 -29.09
N GLU A 69 21.61 -5.60 -28.00
CA GLU A 69 22.17 -5.73 -26.66
C GLU A 69 22.13 -7.19 -26.17
N LEU A 70 21.01 -7.89 -26.39
CA LEU A 70 20.90 -9.31 -26.04
C LEU A 70 21.91 -10.17 -26.81
N ALA A 71 22.11 -9.91 -28.11
CA ALA A 71 23.07 -10.64 -28.92
C ALA A 71 24.51 -10.38 -28.45
N GLU A 72 24.83 -9.15 -28.04
CA GLU A 72 26.13 -8.80 -27.48
C GLU A 72 26.37 -9.47 -26.12
N ALA A 73 25.41 -9.40 -25.20
CA ALA A 73 25.47 -10.07 -23.91
C ALA A 73 25.66 -11.58 -24.06
N ARG A 74 25.00 -12.19 -25.06
CA ARG A 74 25.20 -13.61 -25.41
C ARG A 74 26.62 -13.89 -25.91
N ARG A 75 27.17 -13.05 -26.80
CA ARG A 75 28.55 -13.19 -27.29
C ARG A 75 29.58 -13.06 -26.17
N LEU A 76 29.34 -12.14 -25.24
CA LEU A 76 30.23 -11.88 -24.09
C LEU A 76 30.03 -12.89 -22.94
N GLY A 77 29.13 -13.86 -23.08
CA GLY A 77 28.85 -14.85 -22.03
C GLY A 77 28.24 -14.25 -20.75
N GLN A 78 27.57 -13.10 -20.86
CA GLN A 78 26.99 -12.37 -19.73
C GLN A 78 25.58 -12.83 -19.37
N LEU A 79 25.00 -13.76 -20.15
CA LEU A 79 23.72 -14.37 -19.83
C LEU A 79 23.93 -15.45 -18.77
N GLY A 80 23.23 -15.33 -17.64
CA GLY A 80 23.17 -16.41 -16.65
C GLY A 80 22.53 -17.66 -17.24
N ASP A 81 22.88 -18.82 -16.68
CA ASP A 81 22.22 -20.09 -17.02
C ASP A 81 20.77 -20.05 -16.51
N PRO A 82 19.76 -20.14 -17.41
CA PRO A 82 18.36 -20.08 -17.02
C PRO A 82 17.92 -21.28 -16.16
N ASP A 83 18.68 -22.38 -16.18
CA ASP A 83 18.38 -23.60 -15.42
C ASP A 83 19.09 -23.62 -14.05
N ILE A 84 19.98 -22.66 -13.77
CA ILE A 84 20.70 -22.56 -12.49
C ILE A 84 20.06 -21.49 -11.62
N VAL A 85 19.17 -21.92 -10.72
CA VAL A 85 18.79 -21.11 -9.55
C VAL A 85 19.96 -21.12 -8.57
N THR A 86 20.75 -20.05 -8.57
CA THR A 86 21.89 -19.92 -7.65
C THR A 86 21.37 -19.50 -6.27
N PHE A 87 21.15 -20.48 -5.39
CA PHE A 87 20.89 -20.19 -3.98
C PHE A 87 22.20 -19.77 -3.31
N LYS A 88 22.32 -18.48 -2.97
CA LYS A 88 23.38 -18.04 -2.06
C LYS A 88 23.11 -18.62 -0.68
N VAL A 89 23.77 -19.72 -0.35
CA VAL A 89 23.81 -20.24 1.02
C VAL A 89 24.57 -19.20 1.86
N PRO A 90 23.98 -18.66 2.93
CA PRO A 90 24.67 -17.70 3.79
C PRO A 90 25.98 -18.31 4.32
N THR A 91 27.11 -17.69 4.00
CA THR A 91 28.42 -18.06 4.53
C THR A 91 28.57 -17.49 5.94
N GLY A 92 28.03 -18.19 6.92
CA GLY A 92 28.15 -17.87 8.35
C GLY A 92 27.73 -19.06 9.20
N PRO A 93 28.00 -19.06 10.52
CA PRO A 93 27.49 -20.10 11.40
C PRO A 93 25.96 -20.09 11.34
N GLY A 94 25.39 -21.09 10.68
CA GLY A 94 23.95 -21.27 10.58
C GLY A 94 23.36 -21.60 11.95
N LYS A 95 22.08 -21.25 12.15
CA LYS A 95 21.34 -21.71 13.33
C LYS A 95 21.15 -23.21 13.24
N THR A 96 21.39 -23.92 14.34
CA THR A 96 21.02 -25.32 14.46
C THR A 96 19.50 -25.49 14.41
N ARG A 97 19.02 -26.68 14.04
CA ARG A 97 17.58 -26.98 14.05
C ARG A 97 16.94 -26.74 15.42
N ALA A 98 17.67 -27.04 16.50
CA ALA A 98 17.20 -26.78 17.86
C ALA A 98 17.02 -25.28 18.15
N GLN A 99 17.95 -24.44 17.70
CA GLN A 99 17.83 -22.98 17.82
C GLN A 99 16.63 -22.45 17.05
N VAL A 100 16.46 -22.88 15.80
CA VAL A 100 15.34 -22.45 14.94
C VAL A 100 13.99 -22.82 15.56
N LEU A 101 13.85 -24.05 16.08
CA LEU A 101 12.62 -24.48 16.73
C LEU A 101 12.33 -23.69 18.01
N ALA A 102 13.34 -23.41 18.83
CA ALA A 102 13.17 -22.62 20.04
C ALA A 102 12.76 -21.18 19.74
N GLU A 103 13.38 -20.55 18.75
CA GLU A 103 13.00 -19.22 18.28
C GLU A 103 11.59 -19.17 17.71
N LEU A 104 11.21 -20.17 16.91
CA LEU A 104 9.87 -20.27 16.32
C LEU A 104 8.78 -20.40 17.39
N ASN A 105 8.99 -21.27 18.38
CA ASN A 105 8.05 -21.43 19.50
C ASN A 105 7.88 -20.12 20.29
N GLU A 106 8.97 -19.38 20.51
CA GLU A 106 8.90 -18.09 21.19
C GLU A 106 8.15 -17.04 20.35
N ALA A 107 8.39 -17.00 19.03
CA ALA A 107 7.66 -16.11 18.13
C ALA A 107 6.15 -16.43 18.11
N GLN A 108 5.76 -17.71 18.14
CA GLN A 108 4.37 -18.13 18.25
C GLN A 108 3.75 -17.71 19.58
N ARG A 109 4.46 -17.87 20.70
CA ARG A 109 4.03 -17.43 22.04
C ARG A 109 3.78 -15.92 22.08
N LEU A 110 4.58 -15.15 21.37
CA LEU A 110 4.46 -13.70 21.25
C LEU A 110 3.38 -13.25 20.25
N GLY A 111 2.70 -14.18 19.57
CA GLY A 111 1.68 -13.87 18.55
C GLY A 111 2.27 -13.26 17.28
N LEU A 112 3.56 -13.48 17.03
CA LEU A 112 4.28 -12.91 15.87
C LEU A 112 4.21 -13.81 14.63
N VAL A 113 3.59 -14.98 14.75
CA VAL A 113 3.33 -15.91 13.65
C VAL A 113 1.83 -15.90 13.39
N ASP A 114 1.40 -15.10 12.41
CA ASP A 114 0.02 -15.06 11.93
C ASP A 114 -0.10 -15.94 10.66
N PHE A 115 -1.14 -16.77 10.62
CA PHE A 115 -1.44 -17.67 9.52
C PHE A 115 -2.70 -17.24 8.72
N ALA A 116 -3.34 -16.12 9.10
CA ALA A 116 -4.54 -15.59 8.44
C ALA A 116 -4.25 -14.39 7.53
N ASP A 117 -4.99 -14.31 6.43
CA ASP A 117 -4.62 -13.70 5.13
C ASP A 117 -4.35 -12.19 5.04
N ASN A 118 -4.44 -11.39 6.12
CA ASN A 118 -4.45 -9.92 5.96
C ASN A 118 -3.59 -9.10 6.94
N LYS A 119 -2.77 -9.74 7.79
CA LYS A 119 -1.94 -9.03 8.78
C LYS A 119 -0.45 -9.29 8.59
N TYR A 120 0.02 -9.14 7.36
CA TYR A 120 1.44 -9.29 7.01
C TYR A 120 2.02 -7.99 6.46
N PRO A 121 3.24 -7.59 6.88
CA PRO A 121 4.13 -8.27 7.81
C PRO A 121 3.83 -7.94 9.29
N VAL A 122 3.91 -8.95 10.16
CA VAL A 122 4.01 -8.73 11.62
C VAL A 122 5.47 -8.41 11.96
N VAL A 123 5.74 -7.15 12.27
CA VAL A 123 7.08 -6.68 12.64
C VAL A 123 7.26 -6.81 14.15
N ALA A 124 8.22 -7.63 14.59
CA ALA A 124 8.59 -7.75 15.99
C ALA A 124 9.21 -6.45 16.51
N THR A 125 8.89 -6.05 17.74
CA THR A 125 9.64 -4.99 18.44
C THR A 125 11.07 -5.46 18.75
N PRO A 126 12.02 -4.56 19.00
CA PRO A 126 13.38 -4.92 19.38
C PRO A 126 13.43 -5.87 20.59
N GLU A 127 12.58 -5.66 21.58
CA GLU A 127 12.51 -6.48 22.80
C GLU A 127 11.98 -7.88 22.49
N GLN A 128 11.01 -7.99 21.59
CA GLN A 128 10.49 -9.29 21.14
C GLN A 128 11.53 -10.06 20.33
N ALA A 129 12.25 -9.36 19.44
CA ALA A 129 13.34 -9.95 18.67
C ALA A 129 14.49 -10.44 19.57
N GLU A 130 14.79 -9.72 20.65
CA GLU A 130 15.72 -10.14 21.70
C GLU A 130 15.23 -11.42 22.39
N GLN A 131 13.97 -11.46 22.84
CA GLN A 131 13.40 -12.63 23.51
C GLN A 131 13.48 -13.89 22.64
N ILE A 132 13.14 -13.76 21.35
CA ILE A 132 13.26 -14.83 20.36
C ILE A 132 14.70 -15.31 20.26
N ARG A 133 15.66 -14.40 20.02
CA ARG A 133 17.07 -14.76 19.89
C ARG A 133 17.63 -15.44 21.15
N GLN A 134 17.24 -14.97 22.33
CA GLN A 134 17.63 -15.60 23.59
C GLN A 134 17.06 -17.00 23.75
N ALA A 135 15.84 -17.26 23.26
CA ALA A 135 15.27 -18.61 23.23
C ALA A 135 16.13 -19.56 22.39
N GLY A 136 16.61 -19.11 21.23
CA GLY A 136 17.58 -19.84 20.42
C GLY A 136 18.87 -20.13 21.18
N LEU A 137 19.48 -19.13 21.81
CA LEU A 137 20.73 -19.29 22.56
C LEU A 137 20.60 -20.28 23.74
N ARG A 138 19.47 -20.27 24.46
CA ARG A 138 19.18 -21.23 25.53
C ARG A 138 19.12 -22.68 25.03
N ALA A 139 18.60 -22.91 23.82
CA ALA A 139 18.53 -24.25 23.23
C ALA A 139 19.91 -24.85 22.94
N VAL A 140 20.95 -24.04 22.77
CA VAL A 140 22.34 -24.51 22.63
C VAL A 140 22.97 -24.82 24.00
N GLY A 141 22.64 -24.02 25.03
CA GLY A 141 23.14 -24.21 26.40
C GLY A 141 22.49 -25.38 27.14
N GLY A 142 21.23 -25.71 26.83
CA GLY A 142 20.46 -26.77 27.49
C GLY A 142 20.89 -28.20 27.14
N VAL A 143 21.56 -28.41 26.01
CA VAL A 143 22.03 -29.75 25.60
C VAL A 143 23.18 -30.24 26.49
N LYS A 144 23.94 -29.35 27.13
CA LYS A 144 25.09 -29.74 27.97
C LYS A 144 24.73 -30.27 29.37
N VAL A 145 23.53 -30.02 29.88
CA VAL A 145 23.16 -30.42 31.26
C VAL A 145 22.43 -31.77 31.31
N GLY A 146 21.81 -32.21 30.21
CA GLY A 146 21.04 -33.46 30.15
C GLY A 146 21.85 -34.75 29.91
N GLN A 147 23.14 -34.65 29.52
CA GLN A 147 23.97 -35.82 29.20
C GLN A 147 24.97 -36.23 30.30
N LEU A 148 25.02 -35.53 31.44
CA LEU A 148 25.96 -35.83 32.53
C LEU A 148 25.34 -36.61 33.71
N ASN A 149 24.04 -36.93 33.67
CA ASN A 149 23.34 -37.65 34.74
C ASN A 149 22.85 -39.05 34.35
N GLN A 150 23.50 -39.70 33.37
CA GLN A 150 23.25 -41.10 33.02
C GLN A 150 24.56 -41.87 32.81
N GLN A 151 25.36 -41.98 33.87
CA GLN A 151 26.39 -43.02 34.03
C GLN A 151 26.35 -43.54 35.46
#